data_AF-A0A943PTH1-F1
#
_entry.id   AF-A0A943PTH1-F1
#
_cell.length_a   1.000
_cell.length_b   1.000
_cell.length_c   1.000
_cell.angle_alpha   90.00
_cell.angle_beta   90.00
_cell.angle_gamma   90.00
#
_symmetry.space_group_name_H-M   'P 1'
#
loop_
_entity.id
_entity.type
_entity.pdbx_description
1 polymer ?
#
loop_
_entity_poly.entity_id
_entity_poly.type
_entity_poly.pdbx_seq_one_letter_code
_entity_poly.pdbx_strand_id
1 'polypeptide(L)'
;MYNSDEKISANEINKYCYCEYSWYYERLYGRKYIRERYKKRSEGKNFQYKTINNFKRGVDFHDSFLDKRKNKLISKILLLSLILFAFIILLLLGLKICGIL
;
A
#
# COMPACT_ATOMS: atom_id res chain seq x y z
N MET A 1 -7.30 0.25 22.04
CA MET A 1 -6.11 1.12 22.11
C MET A 1 -6.59 2.48 21.66
N TYR A 2 -6.51 3.46 22.55
CA TYR A 2 -6.83 4.86 22.29
C TYR A 2 -5.97 5.35 21.11
N ASN A 3 -6.57 5.96 20.09
CA ASN A 3 -5.82 6.51 18.97
C ASN A 3 -5.39 7.94 19.31
N SER A 4 -4.17 8.09 19.82
CA SER A 4 -3.52 9.37 20.11
C SER A 4 -2.80 9.97 18.89
N ASP A 5 -2.91 9.34 17.72
CA ASP A 5 -2.21 9.83 16.54
C ASP A 5 -2.77 11.19 16.13
N GLU A 6 -1.86 12.14 15.92
CA GLU A 6 -2.17 13.48 15.42
C GLU A 6 -2.59 13.44 13.94
N LYS A 7 -2.21 12.38 13.23
CA LYS A 7 -2.49 12.18 11.80
C LYS A 7 -3.84 11.52 11.59
N ILE A 8 -4.63 12.11 10.70
CA ILE A 8 -5.94 11.59 10.30
C ILE A 8 -5.82 10.85 8.97
N SER A 9 -6.29 9.61 8.91
CA SER A 9 -6.35 8.82 7.68
C SER A 9 -7.57 9.14 6.81
N ALA A 10 -7.51 8.87 5.50
CA ALA A 10 -8.66 9.02 4.61
C ALA A 10 -9.87 8.18 5.05
N ASN A 11 -9.62 7.01 5.65
CA ASN A 11 -10.67 6.17 6.21
C ASN A 11 -11.32 6.81 7.46
N GLU A 12 -10.57 7.56 8.26
CA GLU A 12 -11.13 8.31 9.39
C GLU A 12 -12.02 9.46 8.94
N ILE A 13 -11.60 10.22 7.92
CA ILE A 13 -12.43 11.26 7.31
C ILE A 13 -13.73 10.67 6.77
N ASN A 14 -13.64 9.58 6.00
CA ASN A 14 -14.83 8.90 5.45
C ASN A 14 -15.78 8.43 6.55
N LYS A 15 -15.25 7.93 7.68
CA LYS A 15 -16.06 7.53 8.83
C LYS A 15 -16.70 8.72 9.53
N TYR A 16 -15.96 9.81 9.69
CA TYR A 16 -16.48 11.04 10.28
C TYR A 16 -17.65 11.58 9.44
N CYS A 17 -17.46 11.72 8.13
CA CYS A 17 -18.50 12.13 7.20
C CYS A 17 -19.71 11.19 7.19
N TYR A 18 -19.51 9.88 7.40
CA TYR A 18 -20.60 8.92 7.48
C TYR A 18 -21.35 9.00 8.82
N CYS A 19 -20.61 9.02 9.94
CA CYS A 19 -21.16 9.15 11.28
C CYS A 19 -20.08 9.63 12.26
N GLU A 20 -20.21 10.89 12.66
CA GLU A 20 -19.27 11.57 13.57
C GLU A 20 -19.14 10.84 14.92
N TYR A 21 -20.26 10.38 15.49
CA TYR A 21 -20.25 9.62 16.75
C TYR A 21 -19.49 8.30 16.63
N SER A 22 -19.68 7.56 15.53
CA SER A 22 -18.96 6.30 15.31
C SER A 22 -17.45 6.55 15.21
N TRP A 23 -17.05 7.64 14.57
CA TRP A 23 -15.64 8.03 14.47
C TRP A 23 -15.08 8.42 15.85
N TYR A 24 -15.78 9.28 16.60
CA TYR A 24 -15.35 9.74 17.92
C TYR A 24 -15.11 8.58 18.89
N TYR A 25 -16.09 7.67 19.01
CA TYR A 25 -15.98 6.54 19.92
C TYR A 25 -14.91 5.52 19.48
N GLU A 26 -14.66 5.39 18.17
CA GLU A 26 -13.59 4.55 17.66
C GLU A 26 -12.21 5.13 18.01
N ARG A 27 -12.06 6.46 18.01
CA ARG A 27 -10.83 7.13 18.45
C ARG A 27 -10.61 6.99 19.97
N LEU A 28 -11.68 7.16 20.75
CA LEU A 28 -11.65 7.11 22.20
C LEU A 28 -11.36 5.71 22.76
N TYR A 29 -12.09 4.69 22.30
CA TYR A 29 -11.99 3.33 22.87
C TYR A 29 -11.21 2.35 21.99
N GLY A 30 -11.04 2.66 20.70
CA GLY A 30 -10.45 1.79 19.71
C GLY A 30 -11.44 0.77 19.12
N ARG A 31 -11.15 0.34 17.89
CA ARG A 31 -12.02 -0.59 17.14
C ARG A 31 -12.24 -1.94 17.83
N LYS A 32 -11.25 -2.44 18.58
CA LYS A 32 -11.33 -3.72 19.30
C LYS A 32 -12.42 -3.69 20.37
N TYR A 33 -12.45 -2.63 21.18
CA TYR A 33 -13.46 -2.46 22.22
C TYR A 33 -14.87 -2.39 21.65
N ILE A 34 -15.04 -1.60 20.58
CA ILE A 34 -16.32 -1.48 19.88
C ILE A 34 -16.77 -2.85 19.37
N ARG A 35 -15.88 -3.63 18.74
CA ARG A 35 -16.18 -4.97 18.23
C ARG A 35 -16.60 -5.93 19.34
N GLU A 36 -15.94 -5.90 20.49
CA GLU A 36 -16.31 -6.72 21.66
C GLU A 36 -17.67 -6.34 22.22
N ARG A 37 -17.98 -5.04 22.30
CA ARG A 37 -19.31 -4.55 22.72
C ARG A 37 -20.42 -4.97 21.76
N TYR A 38 -20.18 -4.89 20.45
CA TYR A 38 -21.12 -5.41 19.46
C TYR A 38 -21.33 -6.92 19.63
N LYS A 39 -20.24 -7.69 19.77
CA LYS A 39 -20.30 -9.15 19.96
C LYS A 39 -21.16 -9.53 21.17
N LYS A 40 -20.91 -8.90 22.33
CA LYS A 40 -21.67 -9.11 23.58
C LYS A 40 -23.15 -8.75 23.42
N ARG A 41 -23.46 -7.63 22.75
CA ARG A 41 -24.87 -7.21 22.51
C ARG A 41 -25.61 -8.14 21.55
N SER A 42 -24.88 -8.85 20.70
CA SER A 42 -25.43 -9.77 19.71
C SER A 42 -25.46 -11.23 20.17
N GLU A 43 -25.01 -11.55 21.39
CA GLU A 43 -25.22 -12.88 21.97
C GLU A 43 -26.74 -13.17 21.99
N GLY A 44 -27.17 -14.11 21.14
CA GLY A 44 -28.59 -14.46 20.93
C GLY A 44 -29.21 -14.00 19.61
N LYS A 45 -28.52 -13.23 18.75
CA LYS A 45 -28.97 -12.87 17.40
C LYS A 45 -27.89 -13.23 16.37
N ASN A 46 -28.29 -13.69 15.17
CA ASN A 46 -27.38 -14.02 14.07
C ASN A 46 -26.57 -12.79 13.63
N PHE A 47 -25.45 -12.54 14.30
CA PHE A 47 -24.56 -11.45 13.98
C PHE A 47 -23.71 -11.80 12.77
N GLN A 48 -24.07 -11.24 11.62
CA GLN A 48 -23.22 -11.34 10.43
C GLN A 48 -22.22 -10.18 10.41
N TYR A 49 -20.93 -10.53 10.47
CA TYR A 49 -19.88 -9.54 10.23
C TYR A 49 -19.97 -9.06 8.78
N LYS A 50 -20.01 -7.74 8.58
CA LYS A 50 -19.97 -7.14 7.25
C LYS A 50 -18.67 -7.57 6.55
N THR A 51 -18.81 -8.10 5.33
CA THR A 51 -17.73 -8.76 4.60
C THR A 51 -16.58 -7.81 4.32
N ILE A 52 -15.36 -8.19 4.71
CA ILE A 52 -14.12 -7.43 4.46
C ILE A 52 -13.59 -7.58 3.02
N ASN A 53 -14.30 -8.32 2.16
CA ASN A 53 -13.85 -8.65 0.81
C ASN A 53 -13.55 -7.41 -0.05
N ASN A 54 -14.36 -6.36 0.05
CA ASN A 54 -14.14 -5.14 -0.74
C ASN A 54 -12.90 -4.37 -0.26
N PHE A 55 -12.66 -4.34 1.05
CA PHE A 55 -11.47 -3.72 1.62
C PHE A 55 -10.21 -4.50 1.20
N LYS A 56 -10.24 -5.83 1.34
CA LYS A 56 -9.13 -6.70 0.92
C LYS A 56 -8.83 -6.53 -0.57
N ARG A 57 -9.86 -6.56 -1.42
CA ARG A 57 -9.70 -6.32 -2.87
C ARG A 57 -9.08 -4.95 -3.18
N GLY A 58 -9.43 -3.92 -2.43
CA GLY A 58 -8.81 -2.59 -2.55
C GLY A 58 -7.32 -2.60 -2.19
N VAL A 59 -6.96 -3.23 -1.07
CA VAL A 59 -5.56 -3.38 -0.64
C VAL A 59 -4.75 -4.17 -1.67
N ASP A 60 -5.27 -5.33 -2.11
CA ASP A 60 -4.60 -6.18 -3.11
C ASP A 60 -4.36 -5.42 -4.42
N PHE A 61 -5.30 -4.55 -4.82
CA PHE A 61 -5.14 -3.69 -5.99
C PHE A 61 -3.99 -2.69 -5.79
N HIS A 62 -3.95 -1.99 -4.65
CA HIS A 62 -2.89 -1.02 -4.36
C HIS A 62 -1.51 -1.66 -4.32
N ASP A 63 -1.38 -2.83 -3.70
CA ASP A 63 -0.11 -3.56 -3.64
C ASP A 63 0.35 -3.96 -5.05
N SER A 64 -0.54 -4.58 -5.82
CA SER A 64 -0.22 -4.97 -7.20
C SER A 64 0.11 -3.78 -8.11
N PHE A 65 -0.48 -2.60 -7.86
CA PHE A 65 -0.18 -1.38 -8.60
C PHE A 65 1.23 -0.86 -8.27
N LEU A 66 1.59 -0.83 -6.98
CA LEU A 66 2.92 -0.42 -6.54
C LEU A 66 4.00 -1.36 -7.06
N ASP A 67 3.74 -2.67 -7.04
CA ASP A 67 4.68 -3.67 -7.55
C ASP A 67 4.86 -3.55 -9.06
N LYS A 68 3.77 -3.38 -9.83
CA LYS A 68 3.86 -3.12 -11.27
C LYS A 68 4.66 -1.85 -11.57
N ARG A 69 4.47 -0.79 -10.77
CA ARG A 69 5.22 0.47 -10.93
C ARG A 69 6.70 0.28 -10.63
N LYS A 70 7.05 -0.40 -9.55
CA LYS A 70 8.43 -0.75 -9.20
C LYS A 70 9.09 -1.59 -10.29
N ASN A 71 8.42 -2.64 -10.76
CA ASN A 71 8.95 -3.52 -11.81
C ASN A 71 9.16 -2.78 -13.13
N LYS A 72 8.28 -1.85 -13.50
CA LYS A 72 8.50 -0.96 -14.66
C LYS A 72 9.73 -0.06 -14.49
N LEU A 73 9.98 0.46 -13.30
CA LEU A 73 11.17 1.27 -13.03
C LEU A 73 12.45 0.42 -13.10
N ILE A 74 12.45 -0.76 -12.48
CA ILE A 74 13.57 -1.71 -12.51
C ILE A 74 13.89 -2.11 -13.95
N SER A 75 12.87 -2.44 -14.75
CA SER A 75 13.05 -2.80 -16.16
C SER A 75 13.70 -1.68 -16.98
N LYS A 76 13.32 -0.42 -16.75
CA LYS A 76 13.94 0.73 -17.41
C LYS A 76 15.40 0.93 -16.99
N ILE A 77 15.70 0.75 -15.70
CA ILE A 77 17.08 0.85 -15.18
C ILE A 77 17.95 -0.24 -15.78
N LEU A 78 17.46 -1.49 -15.84
CA LEU A 78 18.18 -2.60 -16.45
C LEU A 78 18.46 -2.34 -17.94
N LEU A 79 17.48 -1.84 -18.68
CA LEU A 79 17.66 -1.48 -20.09
C LEU A 79 18.74 -0.40 -20.26
N LEU A 80 18.70 0.66 -19.46
CA LEU A 80 19.71 1.73 -19.49
C LEU A 80 21.10 1.21 -19.14
N SER A 81 21.23 0.35 -18.13
CA SER A 81 22.51 -0.26 -17.78
C SER A 81 23.08 -1.13 -18.90
N LEU A 82 22.23 -1.85 -19.63
CA LEU A 82 22.64 -2.70 -20.74
C LEU A 82 23.12 -1.87 -21.94
N ILE A 83 22.43 -0.77 -22.25
CA ILE A 83 22.84 0.17 -23.30
C ILE A 83 24.19 0.80 -22.94
N LEU A 84 24.35 1.26 -21.70
CA LEU A 84 25.60 1.85 -21.22
C LEU A 84 26.76 0.85 -21.31
N PHE A 85 26.52 -0.39 -20.89
CA PHE A 85 27.51 -1.47 -20.96
C PHE A 85 27.93 -1.78 -22.41
N ALA A 86 26.97 -1.88 -23.33
CA ALA A 86 27.25 -2.07 -24.75
C ALA A 86 28.06 -0.90 -25.35
N PHE A 87 27.74 0.33 -24.96
CA PHE A 87 28.48 1.51 -25.38
C PHE A 87 29.94 1.50 -24.89
N ILE A 88 30.18 1.12 -23.63
CA ILE A 88 31.53 0.98 -23.08
C ILE A 88 32.31 -0.10 -23.84
N ILE A 89 31.69 -1.25 -24.14
CA ILE A 89 32.34 -2.30 -24.95
C ILE A 89 32.73 -1.78 -26.33
N LEU A 90 31.82 -1.07 -27.01
CA LEU A 90 32.10 -0.48 -28.32
C LEU A 90 33.26 0.52 -28.27
N LEU A 91 33.30 1.37 -27.24
CA LEU A 91 34.44 2.29 -27.03
C LEU A 91 35.75 1.53 -26.82
N LEU A 92 35.77 0.50 -25.98
CA LEU A 92 36.96 -0.31 -25.73
C LEU A 92 37.44 -1.05 -26.99
N LEU A 93 36.52 -1.57 -27.79
CA LEU A 93 36.84 -2.20 -29.08
C LEU A 93 37.37 -1.17 -30.09
N GLY A 94 36.76 0.02 -30.16
CA GLY A 94 37.23 1.12 -31.01
C GLY A 94 38.65 1.58 -30.64
N LEU A 95 38.95 1.70 -29.34
CA LEU A 95 40.28 2.04 -28.84
C LEU A 95 41.34 0.97 -29.20
N LYS A 96 40.98 -0.31 -29.11
CA LYS A 96 41.84 -1.42 -29.55
C LYS A 96 42.13 -1.37 -31.06
N ILE A 97 41.11 -1.11 -31.89
CA ILE A 97 41.27 -1.06 -33.35
C ILE A 97 42.17 0.12 -33.78
N CYS A 98 42.13 1.23 -33.04
CA CYS A 98 42.94 2.42 -33.33
C CYS A 98 44.40 2.31 -32.86
N GLY A 99 44.81 1.19 -32.25
CA GLY A 99 46.20 0.93 -31.83
C GLY A 99 46.67 1.75 -30.63
N ILE A 100 45.75 2.33 -29.85
CA ILE A 100 46.05 3.18 -28.69
C ILE A 100 46.23 2.35 -27.41
N LEU A 101 45.84 1.07 -27.42
CA LEU A 101 45.88 0.16 -26.26
C LEU A 101 46.40 -1.23 -26.63
#